data_AF-A0A2N2XTB1-F1
#
_entry.id   AF-A0A2N2XTB1-F1
#
_cell.length_a   1.000
_cell.length_b   1.000
_cell.length_c   1.000
_cell.angle_alpha   90.00
_cell.angle_beta   90.00
_cell.angle_gamma   90.00
#
_symmetry.space_group_name_H-M   'P 1'
#
loop_
_entity.id
_entity.type
_entity.pdbx_description
1 polymer ?
#
loop_
_entity_poly.entity_id
_entity_poly.type
_entity_poly.pdbx_seq_one_letter_code
_entity_poly.pdbx_strand_id
1 'polypeptide(L)'
;MELFVADRVQEYAWKQDLNCAQTTLLVLSEKFKIELNSQIIDGSSGLNGAGQYQAQCGLVEGALIFMGIYLRSQQKEKLEIQNICKSYAQNFESKFGSLSCSRLRPNGFNLTDPPHLCSDLTEQTLLFAIDFISTY
;
A
#
# COMPACT_ATOMS: atom_id res chain seq x y z
N MET A 1 17.44 -1.28 -1.32
CA MET A 1 16.00 -1.26 -1.00
C MET A 1 15.26 -0.55 -2.11
N GLU A 2 15.65 0.68 -2.45
CA GLU A 2 15.04 1.51 -3.51
C GLU A 2 14.96 0.78 -4.86
N LEU A 3 16.06 0.18 -5.34
CA LEU A 3 16.05 -0.59 -6.59
C LEU A 3 15.02 -1.75 -6.58
N PHE A 4 14.92 -2.47 -5.47
CA PHE A 4 13.93 -3.55 -5.33
C PHE A 4 12.49 -3.01 -5.41
N VAL A 5 12.21 -1.89 -4.74
CA VAL A 5 10.89 -1.26 -4.76
C VAL A 5 10.56 -0.76 -6.16
N ALA A 6 11.47 -0.02 -6.80
CA ALA A 6 11.29 0.51 -8.15
C ALA A 6 11.05 -0.61 -9.18
N ASP A 7 11.87 -1.66 -9.15
CA ASP A 7 11.73 -2.82 -10.05
C ASP A 7 10.35 -3.49 -9.89
N ARG A 8 9.86 -3.61 -8.65
CA ARG A 8 8.56 -4.24 -8.39
C ARG A 8 7.37 -3.35 -8.67
N VAL A 9 7.48 -2.04 -8.45
CA VAL A 9 6.45 -1.09 -8.89
C VAL A 9 6.32 -1.13 -10.41
N GLN A 10 7.45 -1.17 -11.13
CA GLN A 10 7.43 -1.34 -12.58
C GLN A 10 6.81 -2.69 -13.00
N GLU A 11 7.16 -3.79 -12.34
CA GLU A 11 6.60 -5.10 -12.67
C GLU A 11 5.08 -5.16 -12.41
N TYR A 12 4.64 -4.84 -11.20
CA TYR A 12 3.26 -5.04 -10.78
C TYR A 12 2.31 -3.97 -11.30
N ALA A 13 2.65 -2.69 -11.14
CA ALA A 13 1.74 -1.63 -11.54
C ALA A 13 1.72 -1.45 -13.07
N TRP A 14 2.87 -1.55 -13.75
CA TRP A 14 2.95 -1.24 -15.18
C TRP A 14 2.75 -2.45 -16.09
N LYS A 15 3.40 -3.59 -15.82
CA LYS A 15 3.30 -4.74 -16.73
C LYS A 15 2.08 -5.62 -16.45
N GLN A 16 1.69 -5.71 -15.18
CA GLN A 16 0.57 -6.55 -14.75
C GLN A 16 -0.71 -5.74 -14.47
N ASP A 17 -0.67 -4.42 -14.65
CA ASP A 17 -1.81 -3.49 -14.47
C ASP A 17 -2.52 -3.65 -13.11
N LEU A 18 -1.75 -3.98 -12.08
CA LEU A 18 -2.29 -4.15 -10.74
C LEU A 18 -2.53 -2.80 -10.09
N ASN A 19 -3.61 -2.71 -9.30
CA ASN A 19 -3.93 -1.48 -8.61
C ASN A 19 -2.92 -1.18 -7.47
N CYS A 20 -3.02 0.01 -6.89
CA CYS A 20 -2.12 0.45 -5.83
C CYS A 20 -2.15 -0.45 -4.57
N ALA A 21 -3.31 -0.97 -4.16
CA ALA A 21 -3.40 -1.89 -3.02
C ALA A 21 -2.76 -3.26 -3.32
N GLN A 22 -3.04 -3.82 -4.50
CA GLN A 22 -2.47 -5.10 -4.96
C GLN A 22 -0.95 -5.01 -5.08
N THR A 23 -0.44 -3.95 -5.70
CA THR A 23 0.99 -3.67 -5.81
C THR A 23 1.62 -3.60 -4.42
N THR A 24 1.02 -2.85 -3.49
CA THR A 24 1.53 -2.76 -2.12
C THR A 24 1.58 -4.11 -1.41
N LEU A 25 0.52 -4.90 -1.51
CA LEU A 25 0.43 -6.23 -0.90
C LEU A 25 1.53 -7.17 -1.40
N LEU A 26 1.75 -7.22 -2.72
CA LEU A 26 2.73 -8.11 -3.33
C LEU A 26 4.17 -7.69 -3.01
N VAL A 27 4.48 -6.40 -3.05
CA VAL A 27 5.84 -5.92 -2.71
C VAL A 27 6.17 -6.20 -1.25
N LEU A 28 5.23 -5.94 -0.32
CA LEU A 28 5.45 -6.21 1.10
C LEU A 28 5.52 -7.72 1.39
N SER A 29 4.66 -8.51 0.75
CA SER A 29 4.69 -9.98 0.76
C SER A 29 6.08 -10.53 0.40
N GLU A 30 6.63 -10.11 -0.73
CA GLU A 30 7.98 -10.50 -1.15
C GLU A 30 9.04 -10.04 -0.15
N LYS A 31 8.97 -8.78 0.28
CA LYS A 31 9.97 -8.18 1.16
C LYS A 31 10.09 -8.92 2.50
N PHE A 32 8.96 -9.28 3.09
CA PHE A 32 8.87 -9.91 4.41
C PHE A 32 8.67 -11.43 4.33
N LYS A 33 8.66 -12.00 3.12
CA LYS A 33 8.52 -13.44 2.86
C LYS A 33 7.24 -14.03 3.47
N ILE A 34 6.13 -13.33 3.31
CA ILE A 34 4.80 -13.77 3.78
C ILE A 34 3.99 -14.22 2.57
N GLU A 35 3.61 -15.49 2.52
CA GLU A 35 2.73 -15.98 1.46
C GLU A 35 1.30 -15.42 1.64
N LEU A 36 0.76 -14.81 0.58
CA LEU A 36 -0.61 -14.31 0.56
C LEU A 36 -1.49 -15.27 -0.23
N ASN A 37 -2.66 -15.59 0.32
CA ASN A 37 -3.69 -16.30 -0.43
C ASN A 37 -4.19 -15.43 -1.59
N SER A 38 -4.42 -16.01 -2.76
CA SER A 38 -4.88 -15.28 -3.95
C SER A 38 -6.18 -14.50 -3.71
N GLN A 39 -7.08 -14.98 -2.85
CA GLN A 39 -8.32 -14.29 -2.50
C GLN A 39 -8.07 -12.91 -1.88
N ILE A 40 -6.93 -12.69 -1.21
CA ILE A 40 -6.56 -11.37 -0.67
C ILE A 40 -6.24 -10.40 -1.82
N ILE A 41 -5.52 -10.87 -2.84
CA ILE A 41 -5.18 -10.08 -4.02
C ILE A 41 -6.44 -9.80 -4.84
N ASP A 42 -7.27 -10.81 -5.08
CA ASP A 42 -8.54 -10.68 -5.80
C ASP A 42 -9.49 -9.70 -5.09
N GLY A 43 -9.66 -9.86 -3.77
CA GLY A 43 -10.50 -9.00 -2.94
C GLY A 43 -10.01 -7.55 -2.90
N SER A 44 -8.69 -7.34 -2.94
CA SER A 44 -8.09 -6.00 -2.98
C SER A 44 -8.30 -5.25 -4.31
N SER A 45 -8.87 -5.90 -5.33
CA SER A 45 -9.30 -5.24 -6.58
C SER A 45 -10.24 -4.05 -6.32
N GLY A 46 -11.07 -4.13 -5.27
CA GLY A 46 -12.00 -3.07 -4.87
C GLY A 46 -11.36 -1.87 -4.18
N LEU A 47 -10.07 -1.92 -3.83
CA LEU A 47 -9.41 -0.90 -3.00
C LEU A 47 -8.68 0.18 -3.82
N ASN A 48 -8.86 0.18 -5.13
CA ASN A 48 -8.30 1.24 -5.98
C ASN A 48 -9.00 2.59 -5.70
N GLY A 49 -8.42 3.42 -4.84
CA GLY A 49 -9.04 4.66 -4.38
C GLY A 49 -10.38 4.42 -3.67
N ALA A 50 -10.49 3.27 -2.97
CA ALA A 50 -11.71 2.70 -2.40
C ALA A 50 -12.90 2.70 -3.38
N GLY A 51 -12.84 1.79 -4.36
CA GLY A 51 -13.91 1.61 -5.34
C GLY A 51 -13.94 2.66 -6.44
N GLN A 52 -12.80 3.27 -6.78
CA GLN A 52 -12.66 4.37 -7.75
C GLN A 52 -13.43 5.65 -7.36
N TYR A 53 -13.91 5.70 -6.12
CA TYR A 53 -14.61 6.86 -5.57
C TYR A 53 -13.65 7.97 -5.11
N GLN A 54 -12.34 7.72 -5.18
CA GLN A 54 -11.27 8.66 -4.82
C GLN A 54 -11.24 8.97 -3.31
N ALA A 55 -11.78 8.06 -2.50
CA ALA A 55 -11.75 8.12 -1.04
C ALA A 55 -10.45 7.51 -0.51
N GLN A 56 -10.48 6.46 0.29
CA GLN A 56 -9.26 5.95 0.91
C GLN A 56 -8.22 5.49 -0.12
N CYS A 57 -6.95 5.83 0.12
CA CYS A 57 -5.85 5.46 -0.77
C CYS A 57 -5.48 3.98 -0.63
N GLY A 58 -5.46 3.26 -1.76
CA GLY A 58 -5.11 1.84 -1.76
C GLY A 58 -3.68 1.54 -1.31
N LEU A 59 -2.75 2.51 -1.41
CA LEU A 59 -1.40 2.38 -0.83
C LEU A 59 -1.45 2.22 0.70
N VAL A 60 -2.39 2.91 1.36
CA VAL A 60 -2.62 2.78 2.80
C VAL A 60 -3.36 1.48 3.10
N GLU A 61 -4.44 1.18 2.37
CA GLU A 61 -5.26 -0.02 2.62
C GLU A 61 -4.48 -1.32 2.41
N GLY A 62 -3.69 -1.41 1.33
CA GLY A 62 -2.82 -2.55 1.06
C GLY A 62 -1.79 -2.77 2.16
N ALA A 63 -1.16 -1.70 2.65
CA ALA A 63 -0.22 -1.78 3.77
C ALA A 63 -0.91 -2.24 5.07
N LEU A 64 -2.10 -1.71 5.38
CA LEU A 64 -2.85 -2.08 6.59
C LEU A 64 -3.30 -3.55 6.56
N ILE A 65 -3.75 -4.05 5.40
CA ILE A 65 -4.07 -5.49 5.22
C ILE A 65 -2.82 -6.32 5.45
N PHE A 66 -1.71 -5.98 4.78
CA PHE A 66 -0.44 -6.68 4.93
C PHE A 66 0.02 -6.71 6.39
N MET A 67 0.00 -5.56 7.07
CA MET A 67 0.39 -5.45 8.48
C MET A 67 -0.47 -6.33 9.39
N GLY A 68 -1.78 -6.41 9.16
CA GLY A 68 -2.64 -7.30 9.91
C GLY A 68 -2.20 -8.78 9.82
N ILE A 69 -1.79 -9.20 8.62
CA ILE A 69 -1.29 -10.56 8.36
C ILE A 69 0.10 -10.76 8.97
N TYR A 70 1.05 -9.87 8.69
CA TYR A 70 2.43 -9.93 9.18
C TYR A 70 2.50 -9.88 10.71
N LEU A 71 1.84 -8.91 11.35
CA LEU A 71 1.89 -8.78 12.80
C LEU A 71 1.23 -9.97 13.50
N ARG A 72 0.19 -10.57 12.89
CA ARG A 72 -0.38 -11.82 13.41
C ARG A 72 0.62 -12.98 13.28
N SER A 73 1.41 -13.07 12.20
CA SER A 73 2.47 -14.07 12.10
C SER A 73 3.58 -13.86 13.13
N GLN A 74 3.78 -12.62 13.60
CA GLN A 74 4.63 -12.28 14.74
C GLN A 74 3.96 -12.50 16.12
N GLN A 75 2.85 -13.25 16.17
CA GLN A 75 2.10 -13.58 17.39
C GLN A 75 1.56 -12.36 18.16
N LYS A 76 1.41 -11.20 17.51
CA LYS A 76 0.81 -10.02 18.14
C LYS A 76 -0.69 -10.18 18.31
N GLU A 77 -1.20 -9.66 19.42
CA GLU A 77 -2.62 -9.74 19.74
C GLU A 77 -3.46 -8.74 18.95
N LYS A 78 -4.77 -8.99 18.84
CA LYS A 78 -5.67 -8.19 17.99
C LYS A 78 -5.61 -6.70 18.33
N LEU A 79 -5.65 -6.37 19.62
CA LEU A 79 -5.61 -4.98 20.08
C LEU A 79 -4.26 -4.32 19.78
N GLU A 80 -3.17 -5.07 19.90
CA GLU A 80 -1.84 -4.58 19.56
C GLU A 80 -1.73 -4.28 18.06
N ILE A 81 -2.20 -5.20 17.21
CA ILE A 81 -2.26 -5.00 15.75
C ILE A 81 -3.05 -3.74 15.40
N GLN A 82 -4.23 -3.55 16.00
CA GLN A 82 -5.07 -2.36 15.77
C GLN A 82 -4.34 -1.07 16.16
N ASN A 83 -3.64 -1.07 17.29
CA ASN A 83 -2.87 0.09 17.75
C ASN A 83 -1.69 0.40 16.82
N ILE A 84 -0.95 -0.62 16.38
CA ILE A 84 0.17 -0.46 15.44
C ILE A 84 -0.34 0.06 14.09
N CYS A 85 -1.42 -0.49 13.55
CA CYS A 85 -2.06 -0.02 12.32
C CYS A 85 -2.55 1.43 12.44
N LYS A 86 -3.12 1.81 13.58
CA LYS A 86 -3.50 3.20 13.87
C LYS A 86 -2.28 4.11 13.84
N SER A 87 -1.19 3.73 14.51
CA SER A 87 0.05 4.49 14.47
C SER A 87 0.63 4.60 13.07
N TYR A 88 0.60 3.53 12.26
CA TYR A 88 1.02 3.59 10.85
C TYR A 88 0.22 4.63 10.08
N ALA A 89 -1.11 4.60 10.16
CA ALA A 89 -1.97 5.56 9.48
C ALA A 89 -1.69 7.01 9.92
N GLN A 90 -1.47 7.25 11.22
CA GLN A 90 -1.11 8.58 11.73
C GLN A 90 0.25 9.06 11.20
N ASN A 91 1.25 8.18 11.16
CA ASN A 91 2.58 8.51 10.63
C ASN A 91 2.54 8.72 9.11
N PHE A 92 1.73 7.92 8.39
CA PHE A 92 1.49 8.08 6.96
C PHE A 92 0.87 9.45 6.67
N GLU A 93 -0.23 9.80 7.36
CA GLU A 93 -0.89 11.09 7.19
C GLU A 93 0.05 12.26 7.55
N SER A 94 0.84 12.13 8.62
CA SER A 94 1.83 13.14 8.98
C SER A 94 2.92 13.33 7.92
N LYS A 95 3.32 12.27 7.21
CA LYS A 95 4.39 12.31 6.21
C LYS A 95 3.89 12.73 4.82
N PHE A 96 2.73 12.24 4.40
CA PHE A 96 2.19 12.41 3.04
C PHE A 96 1.00 13.38 2.96
N GLY A 97 0.50 13.86 4.10
CA GLY A 97 -0.51 14.92 4.21
C GLY A 97 -1.97 14.47 4.18
N SER A 98 -2.26 13.22 3.82
CA SER A 98 -3.62 12.68 3.87
C SER A 98 -3.63 11.15 3.81
N LEU A 99 -4.78 10.53 4.10
CA LEU A 99 -5.08 9.14 3.75
C LEU A 99 -5.95 9.03 2.48
N SER A 100 -6.52 10.14 2.01
CA SER A 100 -7.43 10.19 0.87
C SER A 100 -6.69 10.18 -0.46
N CYS A 101 -7.08 9.28 -1.36
CA CYS A 101 -6.59 9.18 -2.74
C CYS A 101 -6.75 10.49 -3.50
N SER A 102 -7.90 11.17 -3.41
CA SER A 102 -8.14 12.49 -4.04
C SER A 102 -7.19 13.59 -3.56
N ARG A 103 -6.65 13.46 -2.35
CA ARG A 103 -5.67 14.42 -1.79
C ARG A 103 -4.23 14.06 -2.13
N LEU A 104 -3.95 12.76 -2.23
CA LEU A 104 -2.60 12.23 -2.43
C LEU A 104 -2.22 12.10 -3.91
N ARG A 105 -3.19 11.84 -4.79
CA ARG A 105 -2.90 11.62 -6.21
C ARG A 105 -2.29 12.89 -6.81
N PRO A 106 -1.11 12.80 -7.45
CA PRO A 106 -0.50 13.94 -8.12
C PRO A 106 -1.48 14.56 -9.13
N ASN A 107 -1.63 15.89 -9.07
CA ASN A 107 -2.50 16.67 -9.95
C ASN A 107 -4.00 16.32 -9.92
N GLY A 108 -4.50 15.68 -8.87
CA GLY A 108 -5.94 15.42 -8.71
C GLY A 108 -6.41 14.26 -9.59
N PHE A 109 -7.53 14.39 -10.32
CA PHE A 109 -8.03 13.40 -11.27
C PHE A 109 -8.57 14.12 -12.52
N ASN A 110 -7.97 13.88 -13.68
CA ASN A 110 -8.33 14.51 -14.95
C ASN A 110 -8.45 13.49 -16.09
N LEU A 111 -9.28 13.80 -17.08
CA LEU A 111 -9.52 12.94 -18.24
C LEU A 111 -8.28 12.72 -19.12
N THR A 112 -7.31 13.64 -19.06
CA THR A 112 -6.10 13.62 -19.88
C THR A 112 -4.87 13.15 -19.10
N ASP A 113 -5.06 12.57 -17.92
CA ASP A 113 -3.96 12.12 -17.10
C ASP A 113 -3.23 10.94 -17.74
N PRO A 114 -1.88 10.91 -17.71
CA PRO A 114 -1.14 9.73 -18.12
C PRO A 114 -1.40 8.56 -17.16
N PRO A 115 -1.20 7.31 -17.62
CA PRO A 115 -1.29 6.14 -16.74
C PRO A 115 -0.22 6.19 -15.65
N HIS A 116 -0.48 5.50 -14.53
CA HIS A 116 0.46 5.29 -13.43
C HIS A 116 1.09 6.56 -12.80
N LEU A 117 0.37 7.70 -12.79
CA LEU A 117 0.81 8.95 -12.13
C LEU A 117 1.23 8.78 -10.66
N CYS A 118 0.71 7.76 -9.98
CA CYS A 118 1.05 7.48 -8.59
C CYS A 118 2.37 6.70 -8.42
N SER A 119 3.16 6.44 -9.48
CA SER A 119 4.37 5.60 -9.37
C SER A 119 5.37 6.11 -8.33
N ASP A 120 5.78 7.38 -8.41
CA ASP A 120 6.71 7.98 -7.45
C ASP A 120 6.16 7.94 -6.01
N LEU A 121 4.86 8.20 -5.85
CA LEU A 121 4.20 8.11 -4.56
C LEU A 121 4.16 6.66 -4.05
N THR A 122 3.95 5.69 -4.94
CA THR A 122 3.92 4.26 -4.62
C THR A 122 5.28 3.81 -4.11
N GLU A 123 6.36 4.19 -4.79
CA GLU A 123 7.72 3.85 -4.35
C GLU A 123 8.04 4.47 -2.97
N GLN A 124 7.76 5.75 -2.78
CA GLN A 124 8.01 6.45 -1.52
C GLN A 124 7.20 5.87 -0.35
N THR A 125 5.93 5.54 -0.58
CA THR A 125 5.05 4.97 0.44
C THR A 125 5.41 3.51 0.76
N LEU A 126 5.87 2.74 -0.22
CA LEU A 126 6.41 1.39 -0.01
C LEU A 126 7.69 1.41 0.82
N LEU A 127 8.64 2.30 0.51
CA LEU A 127 9.84 2.46 1.32
C LEU A 127 9.49 2.83 2.76
N PHE A 128 8.58 3.80 2.93
CA PHE A 128 8.06 4.17 4.25
C PHE A 128 7.40 2.99 4.99
N ALA A 129 6.56 2.20 4.30
CA ALA A 129 5.91 1.04 4.89
C ALA A 129 6.92 -0.02 5.32
N ILE A 130 7.92 -0.31 4.48
CA ILE A 130 8.99 -1.26 4.80
C ILE A 130 9.76 -0.79 6.03
N ASP A 131 10.15 0.48 6.09
CA ASP A 131 10.88 1.03 7.23
C ASP A 131 10.04 0.95 8.52
N PHE A 132 8.76 1.32 8.46
CA PHE A 132 7.86 1.24 9.60
C PHE A 132 7.68 -0.21 10.10
N ILE A 133 7.39 -1.14 9.19
CA ILE A 133 7.14 -2.55 9.53
C ILE A 133 8.40 -3.22 10.08
N SER A 134 9.59 -2.85 9.58
CA SER A 134 10.87 -3.40 10.04
C SER A 134 11.21 -3.08 11.50
N THR A 135 10.40 -2.27 12.18
CA THR A 135 10.53 -2.01 13.63
C THR A 135 9.82 -3.06 14.50
N TYR A 136 9.13 -4.03 13.89
CA TYR A 136 8.34 -5.08 14.55
C TYR A 136 8.74 -6.48 14.09
#